data_AF-A0A818TPS9-F1
#
_entry.id   AF-A0A818TPS9-F1
#
_cell.length_a   1.000
_cell.length_b   1.000
_cell.length_c   1.000
_cell.angle_alpha   90.00
_cell.angle_beta   90.00
_cell.angle_gamma   90.00
#
_symmetry.space_group_name_H-M   'P 1'
#
loop_
_entity.id
_entity.type
_entity.pdbx_description
1 polymer ?
#
loop_
_entity_poly.entity_id
_entity_poly.type
_entity_poly.pdbx_seq_one_letter_code
_entity_poly.pdbx_strand_id
1 'polypeptide(L)'
;MPKTILARKKAMQPVGFRAQSILIDGRGHLIGRLAATVAKTILQGHSVVVVRCEGLNISGSFYRNKLKYLEFLRKRCNINPARGPFHFRAPSKIFTRIVRGMVPHKTERGKQALVRLRAFEGIPTPYDKKKRLVVPSALRTLRLKPRRRFTELGRLSTEVGWQYQTVVATLEKKRKIKAKHYHLRQCELKKLKTSAKAKLASKPQVAKHLAVLQKYGYQL
;
A
#
# COMPACT_ATOMS: atom_id res chain seq x y z
N MET A 1 -35.09 5.96 -25.25
CA MET A 1 -34.09 5.28 -24.37
C MET A 1 -33.16 6.32 -23.78
N PRO A 2 -33.33 6.74 -22.51
CA PRO A 2 -32.81 8.02 -22.06
C PRO A 2 -31.30 7.97 -21.76
N LYS A 3 -30.56 8.84 -22.45
CA LYS A 3 -29.11 9.10 -22.34
C LYS A 3 -28.67 9.66 -20.97
N THR A 4 -29.57 9.74 -20.00
CA THR A 4 -29.37 10.36 -18.67
C THR A 4 -28.68 9.46 -17.64
N ILE A 5 -28.65 8.13 -17.83
CA ILE A 5 -28.02 7.22 -16.85
C ILE A 5 -26.48 7.28 -16.92
N LEU A 6 -25.90 7.59 -18.09
CA LEU A 6 -24.44 7.64 -18.29
C LEU A 6 -23.80 8.95 -17.81
N ALA A 7 -24.55 10.05 -17.67
CA ALA A 7 -24.02 11.34 -17.24
C ALA A 7 -23.71 11.40 -15.73
N ARG A 8 -24.36 10.58 -14.89
CA ARG A 8 -24.13 10.56 -13.43
C ARG A 8 -22.83 9.87 -12.99
N LYS A 9 -22.16 9.11 -13.85
CA LYS A 9 -20.93 8.36 -13.46
C LYS A 9 -19.63 9.17 -13.55
N LYS A 10 -19.63 10.34 -14.20
CA LYS A 10 -18.37 11.04 -14.54
C LYS A 10 -18.00 12.22 -13.62
N ALA A 11 -18.84 12.58 -12.64
CA ALA A 11 -18.60 13.74 -11.77
C ALA A 11 -19.01 13.50 -10.30
N MET A 12 -18.79 12.31 -9.75
CA MET A 12 -18.84 12.10 -8.31
C MET A 12 -17.46 11.69 -7.81
N GLN A 13 -16.58 12.69 -7.67
CA GLN A 13 -15.57 12.60 -6.60
C GLN A 13 -16.34 12.24 -5.33
N PRO A 14 -16.00 11.18 -4.59
CA PRO A 14 -16.74 10.86 -3.37
C PRO A 14 -16.43 11.94 -2.32
N VAL A 15 -17.16 13.05 -2.37
CA VAL A 15 -17.44 13.96 -1.26
C VAL A 15 -18.48 13.28 -0.38
N GLY A 16 -18.07 12.17 0.25
CA GLY A 16 -18.87 11.48 1.24
C GLY A 16 -18.10 11.34 2.54
N PHE A 17 -18.82 11.18 3.65
CA PHE A 17 -18.35 10.80 4.98
C PHE A 17 -17.63 9.42 5.03
N ARG A 18 -16.94 9.01 3.96
CA ARG A 18 -16.15 7.79 3.94
C ARG A 18 -14.88 8.05 4.75
N ALA A 19 -14.71 7.26 5.81
CA ALA A 19 -13.48 7.20 6.58
C ALA A 19 -12.26 7.16 5.64
N GLN A 20 -11.32 8.08 5.86
CA GLN A 20 -10.10 8.20 5.07
C GLN A 20 -9.41 6.84 4.95
N SER A 21 -9.10 6.41 3.72
CA SER A 21 -8.49 5.10 3.48
C SER A 21 -7.09 5.04 4.09
N ILE A 22 -6.82 3.99 4.86
CA ILE A 22 -5.50 3.68 5.41
C ILE A 22 -4.60 3.25 4.25
N LEU A 23 -3.65 4.11 3.88
CA LEU A 23 -2.72 3.86 2.79
C LEU A 23 -1.43 3.25 3.33
N ILE A 24 -1.10 2.02 2.95
CA ILE A 24 0.06 1.27 3.44
C ILE A 24 1.07 1.06 2.29
N ASP A 25 2.35 1.34 2.55
CA ASP A 25 3.45 0.99 1.63
C ASP A 25 3.84 -0.49 1.83
N GLY A 26 3.62 -1.33 0.83
CA GLY A 26 3.95 -2.76 0.89
C GLY A 26 5.44 -3.07 0.85
N ARG A 27 6.29 -2.10 0.47
CA ARG A 27 7.74 -2.33 0.35
C ARG A 27 8.34 -2.80 1.67
N GLY A 28 9.07 -3.90 1.63
CA GLY A 28 9.84 -4.38 2.78
C GLY A 28 9.00 -5.08 3.84
N HIS A 29 7.70 -5.30 3.62
CA HIS A 29 6.84 -6.03 4.55
C HIS A 29 6.82 -7.52 4.24
N LEU A 30 6.69 -8.36 5.28
CA LEU A 30 6.43 -9.79 5.14
C LEU A 30 4.95 -10.01 4.77
N ILE A 31 4.72 -10.66 3.63
CA ILE A 31 3.41 -10.74 2.97
C ILE A 31 2.30 -11.27 3.89
N GLY A 32 2.55 -12.35 4.63
CA GLY A 32 1.55 -12.97 5.51
C GLY A 32 1.26 -12.15 6.76
N ARG A 33 2.29 -11.53 7.36
CA ARG A 33 2.13 -10.68 8.54
C ARG A 33 1.34 -9.41 8.22
N LEU A 34 1.64 -8.80 7.06
CA LEU A 34 0.88 -7.66 6.58
C LEU A 34 -0.56 -8.08 6.27
N ALA A 35 -0.75 -9.19 5.56
CA ALA A 35 -2.08 -9.69 5.19
C ALA A 35 -2.96 -9.95 6.43
N ALA A 36 -2.42 -10.51 7.51
CA ALA A 36 -3.18 -10.75 8.74
C ALA A 36 -3.66 -9.44 9.40
N THR A 37 -2.78 -8.44 9.47
CA THR A 37 -3.13 -7.11 10.01
C THR A 37 -4.16 -6.41 9.13
N VAL A 38 -4.01 -6.51 7.81
CA VAL A 38 -4.94 -5.96 6.83
C VAL A 38 -6.30 -6.66 6.89
N ALA A 39 -6.33 -8.00 7.03
CA ALA A 39 -7.56 -8.77 7.14
C ALA A 39 -8.40 -8.36 8.36
N LYS A 40 -7.76 -8.14 9.52
CA LYS A 40 -8.47 -7.68 10.72
C LYS A 40 -9.01 -6.26 10.56
N THR A 41 -8.23 -5.34 10.00
CA THR A 41 -8.64 -3.94 9.83
C THR A 41 -9.82 -3.78 8.85
N ILE A 42 -9.86 -4.56 7.77
CA ILE A 42 -11.02 -4.53 6.84
C ILE A 42 -12.28 -5.17 7.44
N LEU A 43 -12.12 -6.13 8.36
CA LEU A 43 -13.23 -6.74 9.12
C LEU A 43 -13.77 -5.81 10.22
N GLN A 44 -12.95 -4.91 10.74
CA GLN A 44 -13.35 -3.81 11.63
C GLN A 44 -14.07 -2.67 10.88
N GLY A 45 -14.11 -2.72 9.54
CA GLY A 45 -14.82 -1.75 8.71
C GLY A 45 -13.95 -0.66 8.08
N HIS A 46 -12.63 -0.67 8.33
CA HIS A 46 -11.72 0.31 7.73
C HIS A 46 -11.47 0.01 6.24
N SER A 47 -11.33 1.06 5.44
CA SER A 47 -10.89 0.96 4.06
C SER A 47 -9.37 0.99 3.99
N VAL A 48 -8.76 -0.01 3.36
CA VAL A 48 -7.30 -0.18 3.31
C VAL A 48 -6.83 -0.24 1.87
N VAL A 49 -5.79 0.55 1.57
CA VAL A 49 -5.12 0.55 0.28
C VAL A 49 -3.67 0.16 0.49
N VAL A 50 -3.25 -0.95 -0.11
CA VAL A 50 -1.85 -1.40 -0.12
C VAL A 50 -1.25 -1.07 -1.48
N VAL A 51 -0.20 -0.27 -1.48
CA VAL A 51 0.54 0.09 -2.70
C VAL A 51 1.90 -0.61 -2.72
N ARG A 52 2.53 -0.69 -3.88
CA ARG A 52 3.84 -1.34 -4.08
C ARG A 52 3.87 -2.81 -3.68
N CYS A 53 2.84 -3.55 -4.09
CA CYS A 53 2.75 -4.98 -3.79
C CYS A 53 3.92 -5.79 -4.37
N GLU A 54 4.57 -5.31 -5.45
CA GLU A 54 5.79 -5.90 -5.99
C GLU A 54 6.95 -5.92 -5.00
N GLY A 55 6.98 -4.96 -4.06
CA GLY A 55 8.02 -4.85 -3.02
C GLY A 55 7.73 -5.64 -1.74
N LEU A 56 6.68 -6.46 -1.73
CA LEU A 56 6.37 -7.37 -0.62
C LEU A 56 7.39 -8.51 -0.56
N ASN A 57 7.69 -8.98 0.65
CA ASN A 57 8.70 -10.00 0.87
C ASN A 57 8.09 -11.29 1.45
N ILE A 58 8.65 -12.41 1.03
CA ILE A 58 8.38 -13.75 1.57
C ILE A 58 9.66 -14.25 2.22
N SER A 59 9.58 -14.82 3.41
CA SER A 59 10.75 -15.45 4.05
C SER A 59 11.18 -16.71 3.29
N GLY A 60 12.48 -17.00 3.36
CA GLY A 60 13.08 -18.14 2.68
C GLY A 60 13.67 -17.80 1.32
N SER A 61 14.42 -18.75 0.77
CA SER A 61 15.09 -18.60 -0.52
C SER A 61 14.10 -18.45 -1.67
N PHE A 62 14.56 -17.76 -2.71
CA PHE A 62 13.82 -17.55 -3.94
C PHE A 62 13.34 -18.87 -4.56
N TYR A 63 14.26 -19.82 -4.73
CA TYR A 63 13.98 -21.12 -5.31
C TYR A 63 12.88 -21.89 -4.56
N ARG A 64 12.93 -21.90 -3.22
CA ARG A 64 11.92 -22.56 -2.39
C ARG A 64 10.53 -21.96 -2.62
N ASN A 65 10.44 -20.63 -2.62
CA ASN A 65 9.17 -19.94 -2.78
C ASN A 65 8.63 -20.06 -4.23
N LYS A 66 9.52 -20.13 -5.22
CA LYS A 66 9.17 -20.47 -6.60
C LYS A 66 8.55 -21.86 -6.71
N LEU A 67 9.20 -22.89 -6.17
CA LEU A 67 8.68 -24.26 -6.19
C LEU A 67 7.29 -24.37 -5.55
N LYS A 68 7.08 -23.71 -4.40
CA LYS A 68 5.75 -23.65 -3.76
C LYS A 68 4.69 -23.04 -4.65
N TYR A 69 5.05 -21.99 -5.40
CA TYR A 69 4.10 -21.35 -6.30
C TYR A 69 3.85 -22.22 -7.55
N LEU A 70 4.88 -22.87 -8.11
CA LEU A 70 4.74 -23.81 -9.22
C LEU A 70 3.88 -25.02 -8.84
N GLU A 71 4.00 -25.54 -7.63
CA GLU A 71 3.11 -26.58 -7.10
C GLU A 71 1.66 -26.09 -7.06
N PHE A 72 1.42 -24.85 -6.63
CA PHE A 72 0.09 -24.25 -6.69
C PHE A 72 -0.45 -24.16 -8.12
N LEU A 73 0.40 -23.83 -9.11
CA LEU A 73 -0.03 -23.77 -10.52
C LEU A 73 -0.47 -25.11 -11.11
N ARG A 74 0.08 -26.23 -10.60
CA ARG A 74 -0.32 -27.57 -11.03
C ARG A 74 -1.75 -27.92 -10.58
N LYS A 75 -2.30 -27.23 -9.58
CA LYS A 75 -3.66 -27.48 -9.06
C LYS A 75 -4.69 -26.94 -10.06
N ARG A 76 -5.31 -27.83 -10.84
CA ARG A 76 -6.39 -27.51 -11.80
C ARG A 76 -7.54 -28.51 -11.66
N CYS A 77 -8.74 -28.12 -12.08
CA CYS A 77 -9.84 -29.09 -12.24
C CYS A 77 -9.55 -29.92 -13.49
N ASN A 78 -9.55 -31.25 -13.37
CA ASN A 78 -9.26 -32.15 -14.49
C ASN A 78 -10.35 -32.12 -15.56
N ILE A 79 -11.62 -31.97 -15.16
CA ILE A 79 -12.78 -32.00 -16.07
C ILE A 79 -12.83 -30.72 -16.91
N ASN A 80 -12.86 -29.56 -16.25
CA ASN A 80 -12.85 -28.26 -16.92
C ASN A 80 -11.96 -27.28 -16.13
N PRO A 81 -10.75 -26.97 -16.63
CA PRO A 81 -9.83 -26.05 -15.97
C PRO A 81 -10.42 -24.67 -15.67
N ALA A 82 -11.38 -24.19 -16.48
CA ALA A 82 -12.02 -22.89 -16.28
C ALA A 82 -12.91 -22.83 -15.03
N ARG A 83 -13.42 -23.96 -14.55
CA ARG A 83 -14.17 -24.06 -13.27
C ARG A 83 -13.26 -24.21 -12.06
N GLY A 84 -11.98 -24.45 -12.27
CA GLY A 84 -11.00 -24.75 -11.24
C GLY A 84 -10.45 -23.52 -10.51
N PRO A 85 -9.38 -23.72 -9.71
CA PRO A 85 -8.69 -22.63 -9.04
C PRO A 85 -8.06 -21.65 -10.05
N PHE A 86 -8.37 -20.36 -9.90
CA PHE A 86 -7.69 -19.31 -10.67
C PHE A 86 -6.34 -18.95 -10.07
N HIS A 87 -5.32 -18.97 -10.92
CA HIS A 87 -3.95 -18.67 -10.54
C HIS A 87 -3.59 -17.25 -10.96
N PHE A 88 -3.58 -16.30 -10.03
CA PHE A 88 -3.23 -14.90 -10.33
C PHE A 88 -1.74 -14.65 -10.27
N ARG A 89 -1.15 -14.13 -11.36
CA ARG A 89 0.29 -13.85 -11.46
C ARG A 89 0.73 -12.51 -10.87
N ALA A 90 -0.14 -11.51 -10.90
CA ALA A 90 0.21 -10.16 -10.49
C ALA A 90 0.43 -10.06 -8.96
N PRO A 91 1.51 -9.41 -8.47
CA PRO A 91 1.80 -9.27 -7.03
C PRO A 91 0.61 -8.77 -6.20
N SER A 92 -0.13 -7.79 -6.73
CA SER A 92 -1.32 -7.21 -6.09
C SER A 92 -2.45 -8.24 -5.90
N LYS A 93 -2.66 -9.09 -6.90
CA LYS A 93 -3.69 -10.15 -6.88
C LYS A 93 -3.26 -11.33 -6.02
N ILE A 94 -1.98 -11.66 -5.99
CA ILE A 94 -1.43 -12.65 -5.04
C ILE A 94 -1.69 -12.18 -3.60
N PHE A 95 -1.37 -10.92 -3.29
CA PHE A 95 -1.65 -10.35 -1.96
C PHE A 95 -3.15 -10.36 -1.63
N THR A 96 -4.00 -9.96 -2.58
CA THR A 96 -5.47 -9.99 -2.41
C THR A 96 -5.99 -11.40 -2.16
N ARG A 97 -5.43 -12.42 -2.84
CA ARG A 97 -5.78 -13.83 -2.61
C ARG A 97 -5.39 -14.30 -1.22
N ILE A 98 -4.24 -13.87 -0.70
CA ILE A 98 -3.79 -14.20 0.67
C ILE A 98 -4.73 -13.58 1.69
N VAL A 99 -5.06 -12.28 1.54
CA VAL A 99 -6.02 -11.61 2.45
C VAL A 99 -7.40 -12.28 2.37
N ARG A 100 -7.87 -12.64 1.16
CA ARG A 100 -9.12 -13.41 0.98
C ARG A 100 -9.10 -14.75 1.72
N GLY A 101 -7.96 -15.43 1.79
CA GLY A 101 -7.80 -16.66 2.57
C GLY A 101 -7.92 -16.47 4.08
N MET A 102 -7.73 -15.23 4.57
CA MET A 102 -7.83 -14.86 5.99
C MET A 102 -9.18 -14.21 6.36
N VAL A 103 -10.11 -14.12 5.41
CA VAL A 103 -11.44 -13.49 5.57
C VAL A 103 -12.52 -14.53 5.26
N PRO A 104 -13.66 -14.57 5.98
CA PRO A 104 -14.81 -15.43 5.68
C PRO A 104 -15.54 -15.00 4.40
N HIS A 105 -14.86 -15.08 3.26
CA HIS A 105 -15.25 -14.49 1.98
C HIS A 105 -16.49 -15.09 1.31
N LYS A 106 -16.99 -16.22 1.83
CA LYS A 106 -18.26 -16.80 1.38
C LYS A 106 -19.47 -16.07 1.98
N THR A 107 -19.29 -15.44 3.15
CA THR A 107 -20.34 -14.65 3.82
C THR A 107 -20.43 -13.24 3.24
N GLU A 108 -21.61 -12.61 3.37
CA GLU A 108 -21.81 -11.25 2.86
C GLU A 108 -20.92 -10.21 3.57
N ARG A 109 -20.77 -10.33 4.89
CA ARG A 109 -19.83 -9.52 5.68
C ARG A 109 -18.40 -9.62 5.13
N GLY A 110 -17.95 -10.83 4.80
CA GLY A 110 -16.62 -11.06 4.24
C GLY A 110 -16.45 -10.47 2.84
N LYS A 111 -17.47 -10.59 1.98
CA LYS A 111 -17.47 -9.96 0.65
C LYS A 111 -17.36 -8.44 0.77
N GLN A 112 -18.17 -7.82 1.64
CA GLN A 112 -18.11 -6.39 1.91
C GLN A 112 -16.73 -5.96 2.44
N ALA A 113 -16.12 -6.75 3.32
CA ALA A 113 -14.76 -6.48 3.81
C ALA A 113 -13.71 -6.51 2.69
N LEU A 114 -13.81 -7.46 1.75
CA LEU A 114 -12.89 -7.52 0.61
C LEU A 114 -13.05 -6.34 -0.36
N VAL A 115 -14.26 -5.79 -0.50
CA VAL A 115 -14.50 -4.56 -1.30
C VAL A 115 -13.76 -3.35 -0.71
N ARG A 116 -13.53 -3.34 0.61
CA ARG A 116 -12.78 -2.27 1.31
C ARG A 116 -11.26 -2.36 1.07
N LEU A 117 -10.75 -3.50 0.60
CA LEU A 117 -9.33 -3.68 0.27
C LEU A 117 -9.04 -3.29 -1.17
N ARG A 118 -8.02 -2.45 -1.38
CA ARG A 118 -7.42 -2.22 -2.69
C ARG A 118 -5.93 -2.52 -2.64
N ALA A 119 -5.42 -3.27 -3.60
CA ALA A 119 -4.01 -3.62 -3.72
C ALA A 119 -3.50 -3.20 -5.10
N PHE A 120 -2.35 -2.53 -5.15
CA PHE A 120 -1.75 -2.03 -6.38
C PHE A 120 -0.27 -2.38 -6.49
N GLU A 121 0.17 -2.62 -7.72
CA GLU A 121 1.59 -2.59 -8.09
C GLU A 121 2.01 -1.13 -8.35
N GLY A 122 3.20 -0.75 -7.87
CA GLY A 122 3.63 0.64 -7.84
C GLY A 122 2.70 1.54 -7.01
N ILE A 123 2.75 2.84 -7.24
CA ILE A 123 1.87 3.81 -6.59
C ILE A 123 1.12 4.62 -7.66
N PRO A 124 -0.13 4.22 -7.99
CA PRO A 124 -0.94 4.96 -8.94
C PRO A 124 -1.48 6.26 -8.34
N THR A 125 -1.79 7.24 -9.21
CA THR A 125 -2.56 8.44 -8.84
C THR A 125 -3.97 8.02 -8.39
N PRO A 126 -4.52 8.54 -7.28
CA PRO A 126 -4.10 9.69 -6.48
C PRO A 126 -3.28 9.36 -5.20
N TYR A 127 -2.76 8.14 -5.06
CA TYR A 127 -2.05 7.71 -3.84
C TYR A 127 -0.58 8.16 -3.78
N ASP A 128 -0.03 8.57 -4.91
CA ASP A 128 1.34 9.07 -5.08
C ASP A 128 1.62 10.34 -4.26
N LYS A 129 0.63 11.21 -4.14
CA LYS A 129 0.69 12.47 -3.37
C LYS A 129 0.30 12.33 -1.89
N LYS A 130 -0.13 11.13 -1.46
CA LYS A 130 -0.60 10.88 -0.09
C LYS A 130 0.52 10.29 0.78
N LYS A 131 0.51 10.64 2.08
CA LYS A 131 1.40 10.02 3.07
C LYS A 131 1.03 8.54 3.19
N ARG A 132 2.03 7.68 3.05
CA ARG A 132 1.90 6.23 3.21
C ARG A 132 2.33 5.85 4.62
N LEU A 133 1.59 4.94 5.22
CA LEU A 133 1.88 4.34 6.50
C LEU A 133 2.66 3.03 6.30
N VAL A 134 3.28 2.59 7.38
CA VAL A 134 4.06 1.37 7.48
C VAL A 134 3.51 0.59 8.67
N VAL A 135 3.55 -0.74 8.60
CA VAL A 135 3.12 -1.62 9.68
C VAL A 135 4.38 -2.22 10.32
N PRO A 136 4.89 -1.68 11.44
CA PRO A 136 6.15 -2.14 12.05
C PRO A 136 6.11 -3.63 12.43
N SER A 137 4.94 -4.13 12.84
CA SER A 137 4.74 -5.54 13.15
C SER A 137 4.92 -6.48 11.96
N ALA A 138 4.90 -5.96 10.73
CA ALA A 138 5.07 -6.73 9.50
C ALA A 138 6.34 -6.39 8.72
N LEU A 139 7.14 -5.40 9.15
CA LEU A 139 8.40 -5.06 8.48
C LEU A 139 9.41 -6.21 8.53
N ARG A 140 9.93 -6.60 7.37
CA ARG A 140 10.94 -7.67 7.25
C ARG A 140 12.15 -7.39 8.12
N THR A 141 12.70 -6.17 8.09
CA THR A 141 13.91 -5.81 8.84
C THR A 141 13.75 -6.02 10.34
N LEU A 142 12.56 -5.80 10.89
CA LEU A 142 12.27 -5.99 12.31
C LEU A 142 11.90 -7.43 12.67
N ARG A 143 11.39 -8.22 11.70
CA ARG A 143 10.77 -9.53 11.96
C ARG A 143 11.57 -10.72 11.44
N LEU A 144 12.52 -10.50 10.55
CA LEU A 144 13.39 -11.53 9.98
C LEU A 144 14.83 -11.26 10.40
N LYS A 145 15.52 -12.29 10.88
CA LYS A 145 16.96 -12.20 11.21
C LYS A 145 17.76 -11.75 9.98
N PRO A 146 18.73 -10.81 10.10
CA PRO A 146 19.42 -10.20 8.95
C PRO A 146 20.07 -11.20 7.98
N ARG A 147 20.65 -12.29 8.48
CA ARG A 147 21.33 -13.32 7.65
C ARG A 147 20.36 -14.28 6.92
N ARG A 148 19.05 -14.19 7.15
CA ARG A 148 18.08 -15.10 6.52
C ARG A 148 17.66 -14.59 5.15
N ARG A 149 17.75 -15.47 4.15
CA ARG A 149 17.29 -15.19 2.78
C ARG A 149 15.79 -14.89 2.76
N PHE A 150 15.41 -13.97 1.88
CA PHE A 150 14.03 -13.63 1.58
C PHE A 150 13.85 -13.52 0.07
N THR A 151 12.59 -13.47 -0.36
CA THR A 151 12.18 -13.37 -1.76
C THR A 151 11.31 -12.15 -1.93
N GLU A 152 11.62 -11.32 -2.91
CA GLU A 152 10.73 -10.22 -3.32
C GLU A 152 9.61 -10.77 -4.22
N LEU A 153 8.38 -10.35 -3.94
CA LEU A 153 7.18 -10.84 -4.61
C LEU A 153 7.17 -10.46 -6.10
N GLY A 154 7.69 -9.29 -6.45
CA GLY A 154 7.85 -8.84 -7.83
C GLY A 154 8.65 -9.83 -8.67
N ARG A 155 9.83 -10.24 -8.20
CA ARG A 155 10.67 -11.25 -8.89
C ARG A 155 9.94 -12.59 -9.02
N LEU A 156 9.34 -13.07 -7.92
CA LEU A 156 8.59 -14.33 -7.94
C LEU A 156 7.48 -14.29 -8.98
N SER A 157 6.72 -13.20 -9.01
CA SER A 157 5.58 -12.99 -9.90
C SER A 157 5.99 -12.99 -11.37
N THR A 158 7.11 -12.35 -11.72
CA THR A 158 7.64 -12.37 -13.09
C THR A 158 7.95 -13.78 -13.55
N GLU A 159 8.68 -14.55 -12.74
CA GLU A 159 9.10 -15.90 -13.12
C GLU A 159 7.93 -16.89 -13.27
N VAL A 160 6.76 -16.58 -12.71
CA VAL A 160 5.56 -17.41 -12.85
C VAL A 160 4.62 -16.92 -13.96
N GLY A 161 4.89 -15.75 -14.57
CA GLY A 161 4.15 -15.24 -15.73
C GLY A 161 3.55 -13.84 -15.60
N TRP A 162 4.03 -12.99 -14.68
CA TRP A 162 3.64 -11.58 -14.63
C TRP A 162 4.43 -10.74 -15.63
N GLN A 163 3.76 -10.22 -16.66
CA GLN A 163 4.39 -9.53 -17.79
C GLN A 163 4.71 -8.05 -17.55
N TYR A 164 4.08 -7.41 -16.57
CA TYR A 164 4.11 -5.95 -16.40
C TYR A 164 5.25 -5.42 -15.52
N GLN A 165 6.24 -6.26 -15.17
CA GLN A 165 7.34 -5.85 -14.30
C GLN A 165 8.10 -4.64 -14.86
N THR A 166 8.44 -4.66 -16.14
CA THR A 166 9.18 -3.59 -16.83
C THR A 166 8.38 -2.30 -16.93
N VAL A 167 7.09 -2.42 -17.22
CA VAL A 167 6.14 -1.30 -17.28
C VAL A 167 6.04 -0.62 -15.91
N VAL A 168 5.78 -1.38 -14.85
CA VAL A 168 5.68 -0.86 -13.48
C VAL A 168 7.00 -0.24 -13.03
N ALA A 169 8.15 -0.86 -13.33
CA ALA A 169 9.46 -0.30 -13.02
C ALA A 169 9.69 1.06 -13.70
N THR A 170 9.26 1.21 -14.96
CA THR A 170 9.36 2.48 -15.71
C THR A 170 8.46 3.57 -15.12
N LEU A 171 7.22 3.23 -14.78
CA LEU A 171 6.29 4.16 -14.14
C LEU A 171 6.77 4.60 -12.75
N GLU A 172 7.31 3.67 -11.95
CA GLU A 172 7.87 3.96 -10.64
C GLU A 172 9.14 4.83 -10.73
N LYS A 173 9.98 4.64 -11.75
CA LYS A 173 11.12 5.54 -12.04
C LYS A 173 10.62 6.97 -12.30
N LYS A 174 9.65 7.15 -13.21
CA LYS A 174 9.02 8.45 -13.51
C LYS A 174 8.42 9.09 -12.25
N ARG A 175 7.73 8.30 -11.41
CA ARG A 175 7.14 8.76 -10.15
C ARG A 175 8.20 9.22 -9.15
N LYS A 176 9.30 8.49 -8.99
CA LYS A 176 10.40 8.84 -8.07
C LYS A 176 11.08 10.15 -8.47
N ILE A 177 11.26 10.39 -9.76
CA ILE A 177 11.81 11.67 -10.27
C ILE A 177 10.89 12.83 -9.85
N LYS A 178 9.59 12.74 -10.16
CA LYS A 178 8.59 13.74 -9.73
C LYS A 178 8.57 13.94 -8.22
N ALA A 179 8.65 12.85 -7.44
CA ALA A 179 8.70 12.91 -5.99
C ALA A 179 9.97 13.57 -5.45
N LYS A 180 11.12 13.38 -6.10
CA LYS A 180 12.40 14.03 -5.75
C LYS A 180 12.29 15.55 -5.94
N HIS A 181 11.80 16.01 -7.09
CA HIS A 181 11.57 17.44 -7.33
C HIS A 181 10.62 18.05 -6.31
N TYR A 182 9.51 17.37 -6.01
CA TYR A 182 8.58 17.82 -4.98
C TYR A 182 9.26 17.90 -3.61
N HIS A 183 10.05 16.89 -3.24
CA HIS A 183 10.75 16.85 -1.95
C HIS A 183 11.77 17.99 -1.80
N LEU A 184 12.58 18.26 -2.83
CA LEU A 184 13.55 19.36 -2.82
C LEU A 184 12.85 20.70 -2.59
N ARG A 185 11.77 20.97 -3.34
CA ARG A 185 10.93 22.16 -3.14
C ARG A 185 10.35 22.24 -1.73
N GLN A 186 9.89 21.12 -1.16
CA GLN A 186 9.37 21.10 0.21
C GLN A 186 10.47 21.34 1.25
N CYS A 187 11.70 20.88 1.02
CA CYS A 187 12.84 21.14 1.90
C CYS A 187 13.22 22.63 1.88
N GLU A 188 13.24 23.27 0.71
CA GLU A 188 13.45 24.72 0.57
C GLU A 188 12.35 25.51 1.30
N LEU A 189 11.08 25.19 1.05
CA LEU A 189 9.96 25.80 1.76
C LEU A 189 10.03 25.58 3.27
N LYS A 190 10.49 24.41 3.72
CA LYS A 190 10.68 24.13 5.15
C LYS A 190 11.78 25.02 5.74
N LYS A 191 12.92 25.20 5.06
CA LYS A 191 13.99 26.11 5.49
C LYS A 191 13.49 27.55 5.62
N LEU A 192 12.76 28.04 4.61
CA LEU A 192 12.15 29.38 4.63
C LEU A 192 11.11 29.53 5.76
N LYS A 193 10.30 28.49 6.02
CA LYS A 193 9.37 28.50 7.14
C LYS A 193 10.08 28.52 8.48
N THR A 194 11.18 27.78 8.63
CA THR A 194 11.97 27.78 9.87
C THR A 194 12.62 29.15 10.12
N SER A 195 13.20 29.78 9.10
CA SER A 195 13.78 31.13 9.25
C SER A 195 12.70 32.19 9.53
N ALA A 196 11.54 32.11 8.88
CA ALA A 196 10.41 32.99 9.16
C ALA A 196 9.85 32.80 10.58
N LYS A 197 9.75 31.55 11.06
CA LYS A 197 9.35 31.24 12.44
C LYS A 197 10.32 31.83 13.46
N ALA A 198 11.63 31.68 13.23
CA ALA A 198 12.65 32.26 14.11
C ALA A 198 12.54 33.79 14.18
N LYS A 199 12.32 34.46 13.04
CA LYS A 199 12.06 35.91 12.98
C LYS A 199 10.76 36.33 13.68
N LEU A 200 9.74 35.48 13.66
CA LEU A 200 8.45 35.77 14.28
C LEU A 200 8.49 35.59 15.81
N ALA A 201 9.30 34.65 16.30
CA ALA A 201 9.44 34.35 17.72
C ALA A 201 9.94 35.54 18.56
N SER A 202 10.69 36.47 17.97
CA SER A 202 11.14 37.70 18.64
C SER A 202 10.04 38.75 18.79
N LYS A 203 8.87 38.60 18.15
CA LYS A 203 7.78 39.56 18.29
C LYS A 203 7.10 39.40 19.66
N PRO A 204 6.88 40.49 20.42
CA PRO A 204 6.39 40.42 21.80
C PRO A 204 5.00 39.80 21.93
N GLN A 205 4.13 39.97 20.93
CA GLN A 205 2.81 39.32 20.88
C GLN A 205 2.92 37.79 20.79
N VAL A 206 3.88 37.27 20.04
CA VAL A 206 4.08 35.83 19.83
C VAL A 206 4.84 35.21 21.01
N ALA A 207 5.76 35.95 21.63
CA ALA A 207 6.51 35.51 22.80
C ALA A 207 5.59 35.10 23.98
N LYS A 208 4.50 35.84 24.22
CA LYS A 208 3.50 35.49 25.25
C LYS A 208 2.87 34.11 24.99
N HIS A 209 2.44 33.85 23.75
CA HIS A 209 1.88 32.56 23.36
C HIS A 209 2.92 31.44 23.37
N LEU A 210 4.16 31.75 22.98
CA LEU A 210 5.27 30.80 23.01
C LEU A 210 5.57 30.34 24.44
N ALA A 211 5.56 31.24 25.42
CA ALA A 211 5.79 30.90 26.82
C ALA A 211 4.74 29.91 27.33
N VAL A 212 3.47 30.05 26.91
CA VAL A 212 2.42 29.07 27.23
C VAL A 212 2.70 27.74 26.56
N LEU A 213 3.05 27.72 25.27
CA LEU A 213 3.38 26.50 24.53
C LEU A 213 4.59 25.75 25.14
N GLN A 214 5.59 26.48 25.60
CA GLN A 214 6.78 25.92 26.25
C GLN A 214 6.46 25.24 27.58
N LYS A 215 5.48 25.75 28.36
CA LYS A 215 5.00 25.05 29.58
C LYS A 215 4.46 23.65 29.27
N TYR A 216 3.89 23.46 28.08
CA TYR A 216 3.42 22.15 27.60
C TYR A 216 4.49 21.37 26.80
N GLY A 217 5.75 21.84 26.78
CA GLY A 217 6.86 21.19 26.10
C GLY A 217 6.89 21.38 24.58
N TYR A 218 6.06 22.26 24.01
CA TYR A 218 6.11 22.58 22.58
C TYR A 218 7.21 23.61 22.30
N GLN A 219 8.06 23.32 21.32
CA GLN A 219 9.08 24.24 20.78
C GLN A 219 8.70 24.64 19.34
N LEU A 220 9.06 25.88 18.94
CA LEU A 220 8.68 26.49 17.66
C LEU A 220 9.49 25.98 16.46
#